data_AF-A0AAE6JMP1-F1
#
_entry.id   AF-A0AAE6JMP1-F1
#
_cell.length_a   1.000
_cell.length_b   1.000
_cell.length_c   1.000
_cell.angle_alpha   90.00
_cell.angle_beta   90.00
_cell.angle_gamma   90.00
#
_symmetry.space_group_name_H-M   'P 1'
#
loop_
_entity.id
_entity.type
_entity.pdbx_description
1 polymer ?
#
loop_
_entity_poly.entity_id
_entity_poly.type
_entity_poly.pdbx_seq_one_letter_code
_entity_poly.pdbx_strand_id
1 'polypeptide(L)'
;MVATLTDGKTFAKCKVTITDENDYKYRLILKDKGTSAYSINKPSEFLSARAIERRRKRNIPIDGTDLPISPDYIKAIKQVGGVIVAQSKWLNTVSVNTSDQFLVDKYKALPFVKDVILVWEGPRLTSPPAKYTDAPQPGSNQTANTPLDYGAATANISTSNGQALHNKGFKGAGIDIAVIDEGFINLKTNPAFNNVSIKGAKSFVYESPDPYAIDNHGVWVTSCMAVNKPGTYVGTAPEANYWLFHTEDASTEYPIEEDYWVNAIEYADSVGVDIVNSSLTYTNGYYLTEARYKFEDMDGKTAMATRAANIAFNKGIFIVCCAGNEQQWVGTPADSPDVLTVGAVNYTGIIVPISSFGITVDGRVKPDIVAVGIGAGVINPMGVSEERMGTSYSSPIMCGLAACLWQAYPKLTNRDLLAVLRKSANKYNNPVMPYGYGLADMQKAMDFAKTISDAK
;
A
#
# COMPACT_ATOMS: atom_id res chain seq x y z
N MET A 1 -34.44 -25.74 -20.95
CA MET A 1 -35.47 -25.75 -22.01
C MET A 1 -36.17 -27.12 -21.98
N VAL A 2 -37.49 -27.19 -22.16
CA VAL A 2 -38.22 -28.47 -22.23
C VAL A 2 -38.66 -28.68 -23.67
N ALA A 3 -38.12 -29.69 -24.32
CA ALA A 3 -38.55 -30.10 -25.66
C ALA A 3 -39.53 -31.27 -25.52
N THR A 4 -40.72 -31.13 -26.10
CA THR A 4 -41.73 -32.21 -26.13
C THR A 4 -41.74 -32.82 -27.53
N LEU A 5 -41.61 -34.15 -27.61
CA LEU A 5 -41.72 -34.88 -28.87
C LEU A 5 -43.15 -34.79 -29.43
N THR A 6 -43.29 -34.97 -30.74
CA THR A 6 -44.58 -34.82 -31.46
C THR A 6 -45.66 -35.80 -31.01
N ASP A 7 -45.30 -36.84 -30.25
CA ASP A 7 -46.23 -37.80 -29.65
C ASP A 7 -46.99 -37.26 -28.41
N GLY A 8 -46.61 -36.08 -27.90
CA GLY A 8 -47.19 -35.44 -26.72
C GLY A 8 -46.99 -36.20 -25.40
N LYS A 9 -46.23 -37.30 -25.41
CA LYS A 9 -46.03 -38.20 -24.27
C LYS A 9 -44.59 -38.18 -23.75
N THR A 10 -43.65 -37.81 -24.60
CA THR A 10 -42.22 -37.84 -24.26
C THR A 10 -41.65 -36.43 -24.22
N PHE A 11 -41.02 -36.06 -23.11
CA PHE A 11 -40.37 -34.77 -22.94
C PHE A 11 -38.90 -34.93 -22.53
N ALA A 12 -38.03 -34.14 -23.16
CA ALA A 12 -36.63 -34.01 -22.81
C ALA A 12 -36.41 -32.70 -22.05
N LYS A 13 -35.93 -32.80 -20.81
CA LYS A 13 -35.45 -31.65 -20.04
C LYS A 13 -33.96 -31.50 -20.29
N CYS A 14 -33.57 -30.47 -21.03
CA CYS A 14 -32.17 -30.10 -21.23
C CYS A 14 -31.81 -28.92 -20.33
N LYS A 15 -30.74 -29.08 -19.54
CA LYS A 15 -30.08 -27.97 -18.85
C LYS A 15 -29.21 -27.24 -19.88
N VAL A 16 -29.64 -26.04 -20.26
CA VAL A 16 -28.81 -25.13 -21.05
C VAL A 16 -28.06 -24.26 -20.05
N THR A 17 -26.74 -24.35 -20.05
CA THR A 17 -25.89 -23.43 -19.28
C THR A 17 -25.31 -22.44 -20.28
N ILE A 18 -25.63 -21.16 -20.12
CA ILE A 18 -24.98 -20.09 -20.88
C ILE A 18 -23.79 -19.65 -20.04
N THR A 19 -22.60 -19.83 -20.56
CA THR A 19 -21.34 -19.34 -19.98
C THR A 19 -20.67 -18.45 -21.00
N ASP A 20 -20.01 -17.41 -20.55
CA ASP A 20 -19.04 -16.69 -21.35
C ASP A 20 -17.63 -17.22 -21.09
N GLU A 21 -16.65 -16.54 -21.68
CA GLU A 21 -15.22 -16.81 -21.52
C GLU A 21 -14.60 -15.97 -20.40
N ASN A 22 -15.42 -15.30 -19.57
CA ASN A 22 -14.96 -14.39 -18.53
C ASN A 22 -15.00 -15.03 -17.15
N ASP A 23 -14.13 -14.55 -16.28
CA ASP A 23 -14.28 -14.67 -14.84
C ASP A 23 -14.77 -13.33 -14.27
N TYR A 24 -15.37 -13.42 -13.08
CA TYR A 24 -15.96 -12.32 -12.35
C TYR A 24 -15.44 -12.34 -10.91
N LYS A 25 -15.10 -11.18 -10.36
CA LYS A 25 -14.86 -11.04 -8.92
C LYS A 25 -15.96 -10.22 -8.28
N TYR A 26 -16.58 -10.81 -7.27
CA TYR A 26 -17.59 -10.14 -6.46
C TYR A 26 -17.05 -9.86 -5.07
N ARG A 27 -17.16 -8.62 -4.61
CA ARG A 27 -16.89 -8.24 -3.21
C ARG A 27 -18.20 -8.36 -2.42
N LEU A 28 -18.21 -9.30 -1.49
CA LEU A 28 -19.29 -9.48 -0.52
C LEU A 28 -19.02 -8.54 0.65
N ILE A 29 -19.93 -7.60 0.89
CA ILE A 29 -19.93 -6.75 2.08
C ILE A 29 -20.69 -7.50 3.16
N LEU A 30 -20.04 -7.81 4.28
CA LEU A 30 -20.65 -8.55 5.38
C LEU A 30 -21.30 -7.58 6.38
N LYS A 31 -22.35 -8.03 7.05
CA LYS A 31 -23.02 -7.26 8.13
C LYS A 31 -22.11 -7.11 9.35
N ASP A 32 -21.33 -8.15 9.64
CA ASP A 32 -20.37 -8.26 10.73
C ASP A 32 -19.35 -9.37 10.42
N LYS A 33 -18.45 -9.69 11.37
CA LYS A 33 -17.41 -10.73 11.20
C LYS A 33 -17.82 -12.10 11.71
N GLY A 34 -19.02 -12.26 12.26
CA GLY A 34 -19.46 -13.45 12.98
C GLY A 34 -18.61 -13.72 14.22
N THR A 35 -18.65 -14.98 14.67
CA THR A 35 -17.83 -15.42 15.81
C THR A 35 -16.45 -15.86 15.32
N SER A 36 -15.40 -15.26 15.90
CA SER A 36 -14.02 -15.63 15.62
C SER A 36 -13.62 -16.88 16.41
N ALA A 37 -12.74 -17.69 15.83
CA ALA A 37 -12.09 -18.80 16.55
C ALA A 37 -10.96 -18.33 17.48
N TYR A 38 -10.57 -17.06 17.40
CA TYR A 38 -9.49 -16.45 18.16
C TYR A 38 -10.01 -15.49 19.23
N SER A 39 -9.15 -15.16 20.20
CA SER A 39 -9.47 -14.24 21.29
C SER A 39 -8.46 -13.11 21.40
N ILE A 40 -8.92 -11.87 21.59
CA ILE A 40 -8.04 -10.70 21.81
C ILE A 40 -7.13 -10.85 23.04
N ASN A 41 -7.47 -11.75 23.98
CA ASN A 41 -6.64 -12.08 25.14
C ASN A 41 -5.45 -12.99 24.81
N LYS A 42 -5.40 -13.55 23.59
CA LYS A 42 -4.32 -14.39 23.07
C LYS A 42 -3.83 -13.86 21.72
N PRO A 43 -3.30 -12.62 21.67
CA PRO A 43 -2.97 -11.96 20.41
C PRO A 43 -1.88 -12.68 19.61
N SER A 44 -1.00 -13.44 20.26
CA SER A 44 0.07 -14.20 19.60
C SER A 44 -0.44 -15.32 18.68
N GLU A 45 -1.73 -15.69 18.75
CA GLU A 45 -2.33 -16.68 17.84
C GLU A 45 -2.66 -16.09 16.46
N PHE A 46 -2.72 -14.76 16.31
CA PHE A 46 -3.11 -14.10 15.05
C PHE A 46 -2.30 -12.82 14.71
N LEU A 47 -1.38 -12.39 15.57
CA LEU A 47 -0.45 -11.29 15.33
C LEU A 47 0.99 -11.73 15.62
N SER A 48 1.96 -11.20 14.86
CA SER A 48 3.38 -11.43 15.13
C SER A 48 3.81 -10.79 16.45
N ALA A 49 4.90 -11.30 17.04
CA ALA A 49 5.51 -10.70 18.22
C ALA A 49 5.88 -9.21 18.00
N ARG A 50 6.31 -8.86 16.77
CA ARG A 50 6.64 -7.47 16.40
C ARG A 50 5.40 -6.58 16.35
N ALA A 51 4.28 -7.07 15.80
CA ALA A 51 3.02 -6.34 15.78
C ALA A 51 2.53 -6.03 17.20
N ILE A 52 2.58 -7.03 18.09
CA ILE A 52 2.22 -6.87 19.51
C ILE A 52 3.14 -5.85 20.19
N GLU A 53 4.45 -5.93 19.95
CA GLU A 53 5.42 -5.01 20.53
C GLU A 53 5.25 -3.56 20.02
N ARG A 54 4.98 -3.37 18.72
CA ARG A 54 4.67 -2.06 18.13
C ARG A 54 3.50 -1.40 18.84
N ARG A 55 2.43 -2.17 19.08
CA ARG A 55 1.22 -1.73 19.79
C ARG A 55 1.50 -1.41 21.24
N ARG A 56 2.21 -2.30 21.94
CA ARG A 56 2.60 -2.13 23.35
C ARG A 56 3.44 -0.87 23.58
N LYS A 57 4.46 -0.63 22.74
CA LYS A 57 5.33 0.56 22.83
C LYS A 57 4.59 1.89 22.73
N ARG A 58 3.40 1.90 22.10
CA ARG A 58 2.62 3.11 21.82
C ARG A 58 1.26 3.13 22.53
N ASN A 59 1.07 2.22 23.49
CA ASN A 59 -0.18 2.06 24.24
C ASN A 59 -1.43 1.93 23.34
N ILE A 60 -1.31 1.18 22.25
CA ILE A 60 -2.40 0.94 21.31
C ILE A 60 -3.04 -0.41 21.66
N PRO A 61 -4.36 -0.47 21.91
CA PRO A 61 -5.01 -1.71 22.25
C PRO A 61 -5.07 -2.68 21.06
N ILE A 62 -5.16 -3.97 21.39
CA ILE A 62 -5.61 -5.02 20.47
C ILE A 62 -7.11 -5.19 20.73
N ASP A 63 -7.91 -5.15 19.67
CA ASP A 63 -9.37 -5.11 19.79
C ASP A 63 -10.05 -6.02 18.77
N GLY A 64 -11.39 -6.00 18.76
CA GLY A 64 -12.19 -6.86 17.89
C GLY A 64 -11.93 -6.66 16.40
N THR A 65 -11.38 -5.52 15.96
CA THR A 65 -11.01 -5.31 14.55
C THR A 65 -9.84 -6.20 14.13
N ASP A 66 -8.97 -6.61 15.06
CA ASP A 66 -7.81 -7.44 14.76
C ASP A 66 -8.18 -8.93 14.54
N LEU A 67 -9.37 -9.37 14.98
CA LEU A 67 -9.87 -10.73 14.84
C LEU A 67 -10.30 -11.04 13.39
N PRO A 68 -10.00 -12.23 12.85
CA PRO A 68 -10.41 -12.61 11.50
C PRO A 68 -11.92 -12.85 11.39
N ILE A 69 -12.41 -12.84 10.15
CA ILE A 69 -13.78 -13.23 9.79
C ILE A 69 -14.05 -14.68 10.22
N SER A 70 -15.27 -14.94 10.66
CA SER A 70 -15.74 -16.24 11.14
C SER A 70 -15.43 -17.37 10.16
N PRO A 71 -14.80 -18.46 10.61
CA PRO A 71 -14.59 -19.65 9.78
C PRO A 71 -15.88 -20.21 9.18
N ASP A 72 -17.01 -20.07 9.87
CA ASP A 72 -18.32 -20.53 9.39
C ASP A 72 -18.83 -19.69 8.22
N TYR A 73 -18.61 -18.36 8.26
CA TYR A 73 -18.95 -17.48 7.14
C TYR A 73 -18.09 -17.82 5.92
N ILE A 74 -16.79 -18.00 6.12
CA ILE A 74 -15.87 -18.40 5.05
C ILE A 74 -16.26 -19.76 4.47
N LYS A 75 -16.64 -20.72 5.32
CA LYS A 75 -17.12 -22.03 4.87
C LYS A 75 -18.41 -21.93 4.06
N ALA A 76 -19.38 -21.14 4.51
CA ALA A 76 -20.65 -20.94 3.81
C ALA A 76 -20.45 -20.25 2.45
N ILE A 77 -19.57 -19.25 2.35
CA ILE A 77 -19.22 -18.61 1.07
C ILE A 77 -18.60 -19.64 0.12
N LYS A 78 -17.63 -20.45 0.58
CA LYS A 78 -17.02 -21.51 -0.23
C LYS A 78 -18.01 -22.58 -0.70
N GLN A 79 -19.06 -22.85 0.08
CA GLN A 79 -20.12 -23.80 -0.30
C GLN A 79 -21.02 -23.28 -1.42
N VAL A 80 -21.16 -21.96 -1.57
CA VAL A 80 -21.88 -21.36 -2.71
C VAL A 80 -21.10 -21.59 -4.01
N GLY A 81 -19.77 -21.46 -3.97
CA GLY A 81 -18.88 -21.69 -5.11
C GLY A 81 -17.75 -20.66 -5.18
N GLY A 82 -16.97 -20.70 -6.27
CA GLY A 82 -15.89 -19.76 -6.52
C GLY A 82 -14.64 -19.94 -5.64
N VAL A 83 -13.68 -19.03 -5.80
CA VAL A 83 -12.41 -18.99 -5.07
C VAL A 83 -12.32 -17.66 -4.34
N ILE A 84 -12.16 -17.69 -3.02
CA ILE A 84 -11.90 -16.47 -2.24
C ILE A 84 -10.51 -15.95 -2.59
N VAL A 85 -10.45 -14.71 -3.07
CA VAL A 85 -9.21 -14.06 -3.52
C VAL A 85 -8.72 -12.97 -2.56
N ALA A 86 -9.61 -12.34 -1.81
CA ALA A 86 -9.25 -11.34 -0.79
C ALA A 86 -10.24 -11.37 0.39
N GLN A 87 -9.77 -11.00 1.58
CA GLN A 87 -10.59 -10.93 2.81
C GLN A 87 -10.14 -9.77 3.68
N SER A 88 -11.02 -8.83 4.02
CA SER A 88 -10.70 -7.74 4.94
C SER A 88 -11.40 -7.93 6.28
N LYS A 89 -10.62 -8.15 7.33
CA LYS A 89 -11.14 -8.19 8.71
C LYS A 89 -11.37 -6.80 9.29
N TRP A 90 -10.83 -5.76 8.69
CA TRP A 90 -11.08 -4.38 9.09
C TRP A 90 -12.35 -3.82 8.48
N LEU A 91 -12.66 -4.18 7.23
CA LEU A 91 -13.78 -3.63 6.47
C LEU A 91 -14.95 -4.61 6.31
N ASN A 92 -14.82 -5.83 6.85
CA ASN A 92 -15.81 -6.89 6.78
C ASN A 92 -16.18 -7.24 5.32
N THR A 93 -15.17 -7.47 4.49
CA THR A 93 -15.37 -7.83 3.08
C THR A 93 -14.71 -9.15 2.72
N VAL A 94 -15.30 -9.87 1.76
CA VAL A 94 -14.72 -11.07 1.14
C VAL A 94 -14.90 -10.98 -0.36
N SER A 95 -13.81 -11.02 -1.12
CA SER A 95 -13.87 -11.02 -2.59
C SER A 95 -13.71 -12.43 -3.13
N VAL A 96 -14.58 -12.81 -4.07
CA VAL A 96 -14.68 -14.17 -4.61
C VAL A 96 -14.60 -14.13 -6.14
N ASN A 97 -13.62 -14.84 -6.71
CA ASN A 97 -13.52 -15.11 -8.15
C ASN A 97 -14.43 -16.27 -8.56
N THR A 98 -15.16 -16.14 -9.66
CA THR A 98 -16.05 -17.18 -10.20
C THR A 98 -16.24 -17.03 -11.71
N SER A 99 -16.41 -18.16 -12.40
CA SER A 99 -16.83 -18.21 -13.81
C SER A 99 -18.36 -18.22 -13.98
N ASP A 100 -19.11 -18.34 -12.88
CA ASP A 100 -20.58 -18.33 -12.86
C ASP A 100 -21.10 -17.02 -12.26
N GLN A 101 -21.51 -16.09 -13.13
CA GLN A 101 -22.10 -14.80 -12.74
C GLN A 101 -23.38 -14.95 -11.91
N PHE A 102 -24.12 -16.06 -12.04
CA PHE A 102 -25.38 -16.28 -11.34
C PHE A 102 -25.18 -16.66 -9.86
N LEU A 103 -23.93 -16.82 -9.40
CA LEU A 103 -23.66 -17.00 -7.97
C LEU A 103 -23.94 -15.73 -7.15
N VAL A 104 -24.03 -14.55 -7.78
CA VAL A 104 -24.33 -13.28 -7.12
C VAL A 104 -25.59 -13.35 -6.24
N ASP A 105 -26.67 -13.96 -6.75
CA ASP A 105 -27.94 -14.08 -6.02
C ASP A 105 -27.83 -15.06 -4.84
N LYS A 106 -27.02 -16.11 -5.00
CA LYS A 106 -26.76 -17.08 -3.92
C LYS A 106 -25.93 -16.45 -2.81
N TYR A 107 -24.94 -15.62 -3.15
CA TYR A 107 -24.19 -14.86 -2.15
C TYR A 107 -25.09 -13.87 -1.41
N LYS A 108 -25.95 -13.13 -2.12
CA LYS A 108 -26.93 -12.20 -1.52
C LYS A 108 -27.92 -12.90 -0.59
N ALA A 109 -28.22 -14.18 -0.83
CA ALA A 109 -29.11 -14.98 0.02
C ALA A 109 -28.47 -15.43 1.34
N LEU A 110 -27.14 -15.32 1.50
CA LEU A 110 -26.48 -15.65 2.77
C LEU A 110 -26.88 -14.64 3.85
N PRO A 111 -27.32 -15.08 5.04
CA PRO A 111 -27.97 -14.19 6.03
C PRO A 111 -27.04 -13.11 6.59
N PHE A 112 -25.73 -13.32 6.52
CA PHE A 112 -24.70 -12.40 7.00
C PHE A 112 -24.12 -11.49 5.92
N VAL A 113 -24.51 -11.66 4.65
CA VAL A 113 -24.11 -10.78 3.55
C VAL A 113 -25.06 -9.59 3.52
N LYS A 114 -24.51 -8.38 3.52
CA LYS A 114 -25.23 -7.11 3.40
C LYS A 114 -25.44 -6.74 1.94
N ASP A 115 -24.39 -6.86 1.13
CA ASP A 115 -24.41 -6.51 -0.28
C ASP A 115 -23.34 -7.30 -1.05
N VAL A 116 -23.48 -7.35 -2.38
CA VAL A 116 -22.54 -8.00 -3.29
C VAL A 116 -22.35 -7.10 -4.50
N ILE A 117 -21.12 -6.63 -4.68
CA ILE A 117 -20.75 -5.71 -5.76
C ILE A 117 -19.78 -6.38 -6.73
N LEU A 118 -19.94 -6.13 -8.03
CA LEU A 118 -18.95 -6.53 -9.03
C LEU A 118 -17.73 -5.61 -8.91
N VAL A 119 -16.54 -6.18 -8.82
CA VAL A 119 -15.28 -5.41 -8.66
C VAL A 119 -14.24 -5.74 -9.72
N TRP A 120 -14.48 -6.74 -10.55
CA TRP A 120 -13.64 -7.10 -11.68
C TRP A 120 -14.40 -8.02 -12.62
N GLU A 121 -14.16 -7.85 -13.91
CA GLU A 121 -14.53 -8.81 -14.95
C GLU A 121 -13.40 -8.85 -15.98
N GLY A 122 -13.13 -10.04 -16.52
CA GLY A 122 -12.04 -10.19 -17.48
C GLY A 122 -11.92 -11.61 -18.01
N PRO A 123 -11.03 -11.83 -18.98
CA PRO A 123 -10.86 -13.13 -19.61
C PRO A 123 -10.45 -14.19 -18.57
N ARG A 124 -11.12 -15.35 -18.62
CA ARG A 124 -10.84 -16.48 -17.74
C ARG A 124 -9.44 -17.01 -17.98
N LEU A 125 -8.71 -17.29 -16.89
CA LEU A 125 -7.43 -17.99 -16.98
C LEU A 125 -7.63 -19.41 -17.53
N THR A 126 -6.79 -19.80 -18.49
CA THR A 126 -6.80 -21.15 -19.04
C THR A 126 -6.29 -22.21 -18.06
N SER A 127 -5.49 -21.80 -17.08
CA SER A 127 -5.00 -22.64 -15.98
C SER A 127 -4.82 -21.82 -14.70
N PRO A 128 -4.95 -22.44 -13.51
CA PRO A 128 -4.64 -21.76 -12.26
C PRO A 128 -3.16 -21.36 -12.21
N PRO A 129 -2.83 -20.16 -11.70
CA PRO A 129 -1.45 -19.71 -11.63
C PRO A 129 -0.65 -20.54 -10.63
N ALA A 130 0.65 -20.72 -10.90
CA ALA A 130 1.53 -21.47 -10.04
C ALA A 130 1.76 -20.72 -8.72
N LYS A 131 1.54 -21.38 -7.58
CA LYS A 131 1.77 -20.75 -6.27
C LYS A 131 3.24 -20.37 -6.10
N TYR A 132 3.49 -19.16 -5.62
CA TYR A 132 4.81 -18.72 -5.19
C TYR A 132 4.94 -18.82 -3.67
N THR A 133 6.14 -19.18 -3.20
CA THR A 133 6.49 -19.11 -1.78
C THR A 133 7.79 -18.34 -1.66
N ASP A 134 7.73 -17.24 -0.93
CA ASP A 134 8.88 -16.36 -0.76
C ASP A 134 9.92 -16.94 0.21
N ALA A 135 11.17 -16.49 0.04
CA ALA A 135 12.27 -16.74 0.96
C ALA A 135 12.91 -15.39 1.34
N PRO A 136 13.07 -15.10 2.66
CA PRO A 136 13.69 -13.86 3.11
C PRO A 136 15.12 -13.68 2.58
N GLN A 137 15.50 -12.44 2.31
CA GLN A 137 16.87 -12.06 1.96
C GLN A 137 17.54 -11.38 3.17
N PRO A 138 18.57 -11.98 3.77
CA PRO A 138 19.30 -11.31 4.85
C PRO A 138 20.04 -10.10 4.30
N GLY A 139 19.91 -8.96 4.97
CA GLY A 139 20.70 -7.79 4.63
C GLY A 139 22.13 -7.89 5.17
N SER A 140 23.05 -7.22 4.50
CA SER A 140 24.45 -7.04 4.93
C SER A 140 24.86 -5.56 4.99
N ASN A 141 23.86 -4.67 5.08
CA ASN A 141 24.03 -3.23 5.08
C ASN A 141 24.75 -2.74 6.34
N GLN A 142 26.06 -2.55 6.23
CA GLN A 142 26.82 -1.69 7.15
C GLN A 142 27.47 -0.58 6.33
N THR A 143 27.00 0.67 6.49
CA THR A 143 27.70 1.81 5.91
C THR A 143 28.77 2.34 6.86
N ALA A 144 30.04 2.00 6.59
CA ALA A 144 31.16 2.39 7.46
C ALA A 144 31.57 3.87 7.37
N ASN A 145 31.06 4.65 6.39
CA ASN A 145 31.53 6.01 6.11
C ASN A 145 30.42 7.07 6.23
N THR A 146 30.74 8.17 6.91
CA THR A 146 30.01 9.45 6.85
C THR A 146 31.05 10.56 6.60
N PRO A 147 30.80 11.53 5.70
CA PRO A 147 29.63 11.71 4.83
C PRO A 147 29.45 10.56 3.82
N LEU A 148 28.21 10.23 3.48
CA LEU A 148 27.90 9.23 2.45
C LEU A 148 28.02 9.86 1.06
N ASP A 149 28.60 9.13 0.12
CA ASP A 149 28.50 9.43 -1.31
C ASP A 149 27.24 8.76 -1.87
N TYR A 150 26.22 9.57 -2.15
CA TYR A 150 24.90 9.12 -2.61
C TYR A 150 24.89 8.74 -4.11
N GLY A 151 25.93 9.10 -4.87
CA GLY A 151 25.95 8.92 -6.32
C GLY A 151 24.70 9.49 -7.00
N ALA A 152 24.06 8.68 -7.84
CA ALA A 152 22.88 9.08 -8.62
C ALA A 152 21.64 9.43 -7.76
N ALA A 153 21.62 9.08 -6.47
CA ALA A 153 20.53 9.42 -5.55
C ALA A 153 20.69 10.78 -4.86
N THR A 154 21.72 11.57 -5.18
CA THR A 154 22.05 12.80 -4.43
C THR A 154 20.87 13.76 -4.28
N ALA A 155 20.11 14.02 -5.35
CA ALA A 155 18.96 14.92 -5.31
C ALA A 155 17.81 14.40 -4.44
N ASN A 156 17.61 13.08 -4.39
CA ASN A 156 16.61 12.43 -3.54
C ASN A 156 16.85 12.75 -2.07
N ILE A 157 18.12 12.90 -1.66
CA ILE A 157 18.51 13.15 -0.28
C ILE A 157 18.57 14.65 0.02
N SER A 158 19.28 15.42 -0.83
CA SER A 158 19.70 16.78 -0.49
C SER A 158 18.57 17.80 -0.49
N THR A 159 17.55 17.60 -1.34
CA THR A 159 16.41 18.53 -1.49
C THR A 159 15.59 18.68 -0.21
N SER A 160 15.54 17.64 0.63
CA SER A 160 14.87 17.67 1.94
C SER A 160 15.85 17.68 3.12
N ASN A 161 17.12 18.00 2.86
CA ASN A 161 18.19 18.02 3.86
C ASN A 161 18.40 16.65 4.56
N GLY A 162 18.15 15.55 3.86
CA GLY A 162 18.23 14.18 4.40
C GLY A 162 19.61 13.79 4.92
N GLN A 163 20.67 14.41 4.39
CA GLN A 163 22.04 14.23 4.87
C GLN A 163 22.19 14.56 6.36
N ALA A 164 21.34 15.42 6.92
CA ALA A 164 21.37 15.76 8.34
C ALA A 164 21.10 14.53 9.24
N LEU A 165 20.23 13.62 8.81
CA LEU A 165 19.96 12.35 9.49
C LEU A 165 21.12 11.37 9.28
N HIS A 166 21.54 11.20 8.01
CA HIS A 166 22.59 10.26 7.63
C HIS A 166 23.94 10.57 8.31
N ASN A 167 24.31 11.85 8.43
CA ASN A 167 25.54 12.30 9.10
C ASN A 167 25.52 12.03 10.61
N LYS A 168 24.34 11.82 11.20
CA LYS A 168 24.18 11.39 12.60
C LYS A 168 24.06 9.86 12.75
N GLY A 169 24.20 9.12 11.66
CA GLY A 169 24.13 7.65 11.65
C GLY A 169 22.70 7.09 11.55
N PHE A 170 21.67 7.92 11.34
CA PHE A 170 20.31 7.45 11.18
C PHE A 170 20.02 7.14 9.72
N LYS A 171 19.88 5.86 9.39
CA LYS A 171 19.79 5.32 8.02
C LYS A 171 18.66 4.27 7.86
N GLY A 172 17.74 4.24 8.83
CA GLY A 172 16.56 3.38 8.83
C GLY A 172 16.74 2.07 9.61
N ALA A 173 17.90 1.82 10.24
CA ALA A 173 18.16 0.55 10.92
C ALA A 173 17.12 0.25 12.02
N GLY A 174 16.57 -0.96 11.98
CA GLY A 174 15.55 -1.45 12.92
C GLY A 174 14.11 -1.07 12.59
N ILE A 175 13.88 -0.24 11.56
CA ILE A 175 12.55 0.09 11.04
C ILE A 175 12.16 -0.92 9.96
N ASP A 176 10.93 -1.44 10.05
CA ASP A 176 10.34 -2.29 9.02
C ASP A 176 9.43 -1.45 8.12
N ILE A 177 9.79 -1.36 6.83
CA ILE A 177 9.08 -0.62 5.79
C ILE A 177 8.39 -1.62 4.85
N ALA A 178 7.09 -1.49 4.65
CA ALA A 178 6.39 -2.18 3.57
C ALA A 178 6.25 -1.29 2.34
N VAL A 179 6.48 -1.86 1.16
CA VAL A 179 6.26 -1.23 -0.14
C VAL A 179 5.07 -1.92 -0.79
N ILE A 180 3.96 -1.19 -0.95
CA ILE A 180 2.76 -1.67 -1.64
C ILE A 180 2.78 -1.08 -3.06
N ASP A 181 2.88 -1.95 -4.07
CA ASP A 181 3.24 -1.58 -5.44
C ASP A 181 2.74 -2.58 -6.52
N GLU A 182 3.03 -2.29 -7.80
CA GLU A 182 2.58 -3.04 -8.99
C GLU A 182 3.36 -4.32 -9.27
N GLY A 183 4.55 -4.47 -8.66
CA GLY A 183 5.43 -5.62 -8.89
C GLY A 183 6.89 -5.29 -8.68
N PHE A 184 7.73 -6.32 -8.52
CA PHE A 184 9.13 -6.19 -8.13
C PHE A 184 10.03 -7.02 -9.03
N ILE A 185 9.80 -7.01 -10.35
CA ILE A 185 10.46 -7.92 -11.28
C ILE A 185 11.99 -7.91 -11.12
N ASN A 186 12.57 -9.10 -11.03
CA ASN A 186 14.02 -9.30 -10.89
C ASN A 186 14.68 -8.64 -9.67
N LEU A 187 13.94 -8.10 -8.70
CA LEU A 187 14.54 -7.36 -7.58
C LEU A 187 15.52 -8.24 -6.78
N LYS A 188 15.20 -9.51 -6.56
CA LYS A 188 16.09 -10.46 -5.87
C LYS A 188 17.38 -10.78 -6.64
N THR A 189 17.31 -10.83 -7.97
CA THR A 189 18.48 -11.14 -8.81
C THR A 189 19.27 -9.89 -9.19
N ASN A 190 18.74 -8.71 -8.89
CA ASN A 190 19.38 -7.43 -9.17
C ASN A 190 20.58 -7.17 -8.24
N PRO A 191 21.79 -6.97 -8.79
CA PRO A 191 23.01 -6.83 -8.00
C PRO A 191 23.03 -5.57 -7.10
N ALA A 192 22.24 -4.55 -7.42
CA ALA A 192 22.12 -3.36 -6.59
C ALA A 192 21.41 -3.62 -5.25
N PHE A 193 20.55 -4.65 -5.19
CA PHE A 193 19.74 -4.99 -4.02
C PHE A 193 20.32 -6.15 -3.20
N ASN A 194 21.46 -6.72 -3.57
CA ASN A 194 21.98 -7.94 -2.95
C ASN A 194 22.36 -7.82 -1.46
N ASN A 195 22.47 -6.59 -0.93
CA ASN A 195 22.73 -6.31 0.48
C ASN A 195 21.50 -5.81 1.25
N VAL A 196 20.36 -5.63 0.58
CA VAL A 196 19.10 -5.18 1.18
C VAL A 196 18.48 -6.28 2.04
N SER A 197 18.01 -5.91 3.23
CA SER A 197 17.23 -6.81 4.11
C SER A 197 15.79 -6.88 3.63
N ILE A 198 15.40 -7.98 3.00
CA ILE A 198 14.01 -8.25 2.61
C ILE A 198 13.45 -9.33 3.55
N LYS A 199 12.52 -8.94 4.42
CA LYS A 199 11.93 -9.83 5.42
C LYS A 199 10.87 -10.75 4.85
N GLY A 200 10.21 -10.31 3.78
CA GLY A 200 9.30 -11.13 3.01
C GLY A 200 8.69 -10.36 1.84
N ALA A 201 8.25 -11.09 0.84
CA ALA A 201 7.45 -10.59 -0.26
C ALA A 201 6.20 -11.43 -0.46
N LYS A 202 5.12 -10.79 -0.91
CA LYS A 202 3.85 -11.44 -1.15
C LYS A 202 3.07 -10.71 -2.23
N SER A 203 2.58 -11.45 -3.21
CA SER A 203 1.50 -10.96 -4.06
C SER A 203 0.14 -11.22 -3.43
N PHE A 204 -0.72 -10.24 -3.53
CA PHE A 204 -2.14 -10.31 -3.18
C PHE A 204 -3.02 -10.48 -4.42
N VAL A 205 -2.44 -10.34 -5.63
CA VAL A 205 -3.12 -10.54 -6.90
C VAL A 205 -3.28 -12.03 -7.17
N TYR A 206 -4.54 -12.47 -7.27
CA TYR A 206 -4.87 -13.89 -7.48
C TYR A 206 -4.23 -14.47 -8.74
N GLU A 207 -4.24 -13.71 -9.83
CA GLU A 207 -3.73 -14.11 -11.15
C GLU A 207 -2.21 -14.16 -11.22
N SER A 208 -1.52 -13.38 -10.37
CA SER A 208 -0.06 -13.23 -10.40
C SER A 208 0.54 -13.41 -9.00
N PRO A 209 0.68 -14.65 -8.52
CA PRO A 209 1.10 -14.95 -7.16
C PRO A 209 2.60 -14.70 -6.86
N ASP A 210 3.45 -14.55 -7.89
CA ASP A 210 4.88 -14.24 -7.72
C ASP A 210 5.11 -12.71 -7.80
N PRO A 211 5.43 -12.03 -6.68
CA PRO A 211 5.64 -10.59 -6.67
C PRO A 211 6.91 -10.17 -7.45
N TYR A 212 7.79 -11.10 -7.82
CA TYR A 212 9.03 -10.85 -8.57
C TYR A 212 8.96 -11.22 -10.05
N ALA A 213 7.79 -11.61 -10.55
CA ALA A 213 7.61 -12.05 -11.94
C ALA A 213 7.13 -10.92 -12.87
N ILE A 214 6.58 -9.84 -12.32
CA ILE A 214 5.93 -8.78 -13.08
C ILE A 214 6.35 -7.40 -12.58
N ASP A 215 6.25 -6.46 -13.50
CA ASP A 215 6.39 -5.01 -13.36
C ASP A 215 7.69 -4.46 -12.75
N ASN A 216 8.13 -3.31 -13.29
CA ASN A 216 9.37 -2.65 -12.90
C ASN A 216 9.16 -1.57 -11.82
N HIS A 217 7.93 -1.09 -11.63
CA HIS A 217 7.61 0.10 -10.87
C HIS A 217 8.03 -0.04 -9.39
N GLY A 218 7.70 -1.16 -8.75
CA GLY A 218 8.11 -1.44 -7.38
C GLY A 218 9.62 -1.61 -7.23
N VAL A 219 10.37 -1.97 -8.29
CA VAL A 219 11.84 -1.98 -8.27
C VAL A 219 12.37 -0.55 -8.16
N TRP A 220 11.87 0.36 -9.01
CA TRP A 220 12.24 1.77 -8.97
C TRP A 220 11.86 2.40 -7.63
N VAL A 221 10.64 2.17 -7.15
CA VAL A 221 10.14 2.69 -5.87
C VAL A 221 10.97 2.19 -4.69
N THR A 222 11.24 0.88 -4.63
CA THR A 222 12.08 0.30 -3.56
C THR A 222 13.50 0.86 -3.62
N SER A 223 14.04 1.11 -4.83
CA SER A 223 15.38 1.67 -4.99
C SER A 223 15.54 3.07 -4.38
N CYS A 224 14.49 3.90 -4.36
CA CYS A 224 14.54 5.23 -3.74
C CYS A 224 14.94 5.17 -2.26
N MET A 225 14.66 4.05 -1.58
CA MET A 225 14.93 3.86 -0.15
C MET A 225 16.07 2.89 0.13
N ALA A 226 16.07 1.73 -0.53
CA ALA A 226 16.75 0.54 -0.02
C ALA A 226 18.20 0.36 -0.48
N VAL A 227 18.53 0.80 -1.70
CA VAL A 227 19.83 0.49 -2.32
C VAL A 227 20.96 1.12 -1.52
N ASN A 228 22.02 0.35 -1.30
CA ASN A 228 23.15 0.75 -0.48
C ASN A 228 24.49 0.44 -1.17
N LYS A 229 24.86 1.26 -2.14
CA LYS A 229 26.12 1.17 -2.90
C LYS A 229 26.82 2.54 -2.87
N PRO A 230 27.54 2.88 -1.78
CA PRO A 230 28.26 4.15 -1.68
C PRO A 230 29.14 4.43 -2.91
N GLY A 231 29.10 5.65 -3.44
CA GLY A 231 29.80 6.03 -4.69
C GLY A 231 29.06 5.67 -5.97
N THR A 232 27.92 4.98 -5.88
CA THR A 232 27.07 4.62 -7.05
C THR A 232 25.64 5.07 -6.82
N TYR A 233 25.00 4.55 -5.78
CA TYR A 233 23.62 4.85 -5.44
C TYR A 233 23.37 4.49 -3.96
N VAL A 234 22.90 5.44 -3.16
CA VAL A 234 22.44 5.19 -1.79
C VAL A 234 21.07 5.82 -1.57
N GLY A 235 20.06 4.99 -1.28
CA GLY A 235 18.69 5.41 -1.03
C GLY A 235 18.51 6.15 0.30
N THR A 236 17.28 6.56 0.58
CA THR A 236 16.93 7.37 1.76
C THR A 236 16.88 6.59 3.08
N ALA A 237 16.77 5.25 3.06
CA ALA A 237 16.76 4.38 4.25
C ALA A 237 17.51 3.05 3.97
N PRO A 238 18.82 3.11 3.67
CA PRO A 238 19.57 1.95 3.17
C PRO A 238 19.75 0.84 4.22
N GLU A 239 19.52 1.11 5.51
CA GLU A 239 19.69 0.13 6.59
C GLU A 239 18.35 -0.39 7.14
N ALA A 240 17.21 0.01 6.55
CA ALA A 240 15.88 -0.49 6.93
C ALA A 240 15.65 -1.94 6.48
N ASN A 241 14.61 -2.55 7.06
CA ASN A 241 14.07 -3.84 6.62
C ASN A 241 12.90 -3.60 5.67
N TYR A 242 12.79 -4.39 4.61
CA TYR A 242 11.78 -4.23 3.58
C TYR A 242 10.82 -5.42 3.51
N TRP A 243 9.55 -5.10 3.32
CA TRP A 243 8.49 -6.03 2.95
C TRP A 243 7.92 -5.60 1.60
N LEU A 244 7.77 -6.51 0.64
CA LEU A 244 7.37 -6.16 -0.73
C LEU A 244 5.99 -6.77 -1.04
N PHE A 245 4.99 -5.92 -1.22
CA PHE A 245 3.60 -6.33 -1.38
C PHE A 245 3.08 -5.90 -2.75
N HIS A 246 2.73 -6.89 -3.58
CA HIS A 246 2.22 -6.67 -4.93
C HIS A 246 0.68 -6.69 -4.90
N THR A 247 0.04 -5.61 -5.37
CA THR A 247 -1.43 -5.43 -5.32
C THR A 247 -2.09 -5.10 -6.65
N GLU A 248 -1.33 -4.69 -7.66
CA GLU A 248 -1.92 -4.22 -8.93
C GLU A 248 -1.88 -5.26 -10.05
N ASP A 249 -2.92 -5.30 -10.87
CA ASP A 249 -2.84 -5.94 -12.18
C ASP A 249 -2.32 -4.93 -13.19
N ALA A 250 -1.06 -5.07 -13.63
CA ALA A 250 -0.36 -4.10 -14.48
C ALA A 250 -1.05 -3.80 -15.84
N SER A 251 -2.11 -4.53 -16.20
CA SER A 251 -2.79 -4.41 -17.49
C SER A 251 -4.11 -3.64 -17.45
N THR A 252 -4.73 -3.49 -16.27
CA THR A 252 -6.07 -2.89 -16.12
C THR A 252 -6.22 -2.21 -14.77
N GLU A 253 -7.23 -1.37 -14.62
CA GLU A 253 -7.53 -0.67 -13.37
C GLU A 253 -8.95 -1.03 -12.93
N TYR A 254 -9.07 -1.84 -11.88
CA TYR A 254 -10.35 -2.35 -11.37
C TYR A 254 -10.47 -2.23 -9.85
N PRO A 255 -11.69 -2.04 -9.31
CA PRO A 255 -11.90 -1.92 -7.86
C PRO A 255 -11.33 -3.09 -7.01
N ILE A 256 -11.10 -4.27 -7.58
CA ILE A 256 -10.44 -5.38 -6.90
C ILE A 256 -9.04 -5.03 -6.36
N GLU A 257 -8.31 -4.13 -7.02
CA GLU A 257 -6.97 -3.69 -6.58
C GLU A 257 -7.03 -3.06 -5.19
N GLU A 258 -8.11 -2.32 -4.86
CA GLU A 258 -8.33 -1.84 -3.49
C GLU A 258 -8.55 -2.97 -2.48
N ASP A 259 -9.19 -4.09 -2.86
CA ASP A 259 -9.29 -5.25 -1.94
C ASP A 259 -7.92 -5.84 -1.63
N TYR A 260 -7.07 -5.94 -2.65
CA TYR A 260 -5.70 -6.42 -2.53
C TYR A 260 -4.84 -5.44 -1.70
N TRP A 261 -4.97 -4.14 -1.94
CA TRP A 261 -4.34 -3.08 -1.15
C TRP A 261 -4.74 -3.16 0.33
N VAL A 262 -6.04 -3.32 0.61
CA VAL A 262 -6.54 -3.50 1.98
C VAL A 262 -5.99 -4.78 2.62
N ASN A 263 -5.91 -5.88 1.87
CA ASN A 263 -5.27 -7.12 2.35
C ASN A 263 -3.78 -6.92 2.65
N ALA A 264 -3.06 -6.17 1.80
CA ALA A 264 -1.65 -5.88 1.97
C ALA A 264 -1.39 -5.07 3.23
N ILE A 265 -2.16 -4.02 3.50
CA ILE A 265 -1.97 -3.20 4.70
C ILE A 265 -2.42 -3.92 5.99
N GLU A 266 -3.43 -4.79 5.94
CA GLU A 266 -3.79 -5.70 7.04
C GLU A 266 -2.68 -6.71 7.34
N TYR A 267 -2.03 -7.21 6.28
CA TYR A 267 -0.89 -8.10 6.43
C TYR A 267 0.33 -7.37 6.98
N ALA A 268 0.59 -6.13 6.55
CA ALA A 268 1.63 -5.25 7.11
C ALA A 268 1.46 -5.08 8.63
N ASP A 269 0.23 -4.82 9.09
CA ASP A 269 -0.09 -4.76 10.51
C ASP A 269 0.24 -6.07 11.23
N SER A 270 -0.18 -7.20 10.63
CA SER A 270 -0.04 -8.54 11.20
C SER A 270 1.42 -8.98 11.34
N VAL A 271 2.28 -8.63 10.39
CA VAL A 271 3.72 -8.97 10.44
C VAL A 271 4.55 -8.01 11.28
N GLY A 272 4.02 -6.81 11.59
CA GLY A 272 4.68 -5.86 12.50
C GLY A 272 5.41 -4.70 11.82
N VAL A 273 5.02 -4.35 10.59
CA VAL A 273 5.57 -3.19 9.84
C VAL A 273 5.39 -1.89 10.62
N ASP A 274 6.37 -0.99 10.60
CA ASP A 274 6.28 0.33 11.22
C ASP A 274 5.78 1.38 10.24
N ILE A 275 6.30 1.37 9.00
CA ILE A 275 5.99 2.36 7.96
C ILE A 275 5.55 1.66 6.67
N VAL A 276 4.55 2.20 5.99
CA VAL A 276 4.13 1.78 4.65
C VAL A 276 4.43 2.90 3.66
N ASN A 277 5.11 2.58 2.56
CA ASN A 277 5.05 3.35 1.32
C ASN A 277 3.99 2.74 0.41
N SER A 278 3.06 3.56 -0.07
CA SER A 278 2.19 3.20 -1.18
C SER A 278 2.38 4.21 -2.32
N SER A 279 2.98 3.75 -3.41
CA SER A 279 3.18 4.56 -4.61
C SER A 279 2.02 4.42 -5.60
N LEU A 280 0.83 4.16 -5.07
CA LEU A 280 -0.41 3.87 -5.78
C LEU A 280 -1.53 4.72 -5.19
N THR A 281 -2.42 5.19 -6.06
CA THR A 281 -3.64 5.89 -5.66
C THR A 281 -4.76 5.55 -6.62
N TYR A 282 -5.97 5.41 -6.10
CA TYR A 282 -7.15 5.10 -6.89
C TYR A 282 -8.06 6.31 -7.04
N THR A 283 -8.56 6.55 -8.26
CA THR A 283 -9.37 7.73 -8.61
C THR A 283 -10.54 7.35 -9.52
N ASN A 284 -10.72 8.03 -10.65
CA ASN A 284 -11.79 7.80 -11.62
C ASN A 284 -11.36 6.94 -12.82
N GLY A 285 -10.20 6.28 -12.72
CA GLY A 285 -9.57 5.51 -13.80
C GLY A 285 -10.18 4.14 -14.09
N TYR A 286 -11.09 3.63 -13.24
CA TYR A 286 -11.59 2.26 -13.36
C TYR A 286 -12.23 1.95 -14.71
N TYR A 287 -12.01 0.72 -15.20
CA TYR A 287 -12.72 0.18 -16.37
C TYR A 287 -14.22 0.03 -16.09
N LEU A 288 -14.60 -0.36 -14.87
CA LEU A 288 -15.98 -0.32 -14.38
C LEU A 288 -16.40 1.12 -14.10
N THR A 289 -17.08 1.75 -15.06
CA THR A 289 -17.41 3.17 -15.03
C THR A 289 -18.24 3.60 -13.83
N GLU A 290 -19.13 2.73 -13.36
CA GLU A 290 -20.01 2.92 -12.22
C GLU A 290 -19.28 2.87 -10.87
N ALA A 291 -18.08 2.29 -10.85
CA ALA A 291 -17.25 2.18 -9.64
C ALA A 291 -16.23 3.33 -9.50
N ARG A 292 -16.11 4.20 -10.52
CA ARG A 292 -15.17 5.33 -10.53
C ARG A 292 -15.45 6.28 -9.37
N TYR A 293 -14.40 6.61 -8.61
CA TYR A 293 -14.52 7.65 -7.59
C TYR A 293 -14.81 9.00 -8.23
N LYS A 294 -15.57 9.81 -7.49
CA LYS A 294 -15.78 11.21 -7.77
C LYS A 294 -15.01 12.04 -6.76
N PHE A 295 -14.85 13.32 -7.06
CA PHE A 295 -14.22 14.24 -6.12
C PHE A 295 -14.93 14.25 -4.76
N GLU A 296 -16.26 14.09 -4.74
CA GLU A 296 -17.07 14.05 -3.53
C GLU A 296 -16.75 12.87 -2.60
N ASP A 297 -16.10 11.82 -3.14
CA ASP A 297 -15.67 10.67 -2.35
C ASP A 297 -14.31 10.92 -1.65
N MET A 298 -13.58 11.98 -2.02
CA MET A 298 -12.27 12.35 -1.45
C MET A 298 -12.45 13.19 -0.18
N ASP A 299 -13.15 12.62 0.80
CA ASP A 299 -13.52 13.23 2.07
C ASP A 299 -12.72 12.70 3.28
N GLY A 300 -11.73 11.84 3.03
CA GLY A 300 -10.90 11.21 4.06
C GLY A 300 -11.54 10.05 4.80
N LYS A 301 -12.75 9.59 4.41
CA LYS A 301 -13.48 8.52 5.12
C LYS A 301 -14.37 7.63 4.23
N THR A 302 -14.67 8.01 3.00
CA THR A 302 -15.60 7.28 2.13
C THR A 302 -14.91 6.12 1.40
N ALA A 303 -13.81 6.42 0.71
CA ALA A 303 -13.09 5.46 -0.14
C ALA A 303 -12.52 4.26 0.65
N MET A 304 -12.46 3.09 -0.01
CA MET A 304 -12.13 1.82 0.65
C MET A 304 -10.68 1.81 1.17
N ALA A 305 -9.69 2.13 0.34
CA ALA A 305 -8.30 2.19 0.78
C ALA A 305 -8.11 3.23 1.91
N THR A 306 -8.74 4.40 1.84
CA THR A 306 -8.69 5.42 2.91
C THR A 306 -9.24 4.93 4.25
N ARG A 307 -10.35 4.19 4.25
CA ARG A 307 -10.89 3.60 5.48
C ARG A 307 -9.90 2.62 6.12
N ALA A 308 -9.24 1.79 5.32
CA ALA A 308 -8.22 0.87 5.82
C ALA A 308 -6.94 1.59 6.26
N ALA A 309 -6.52 2.65 5.56
CA ALA A 309 -5.38 3.48 5.93
C ALA A 309 -5.59 4.15 7.30
N ASN A 310 -6.78 4.70 7.54
CA ASN A 310 -7.15 5.27 8.84
C ASN A 310 -7.09 4.22 9.96
N ILE A 311 -7.53 2.99 9.70
CA ILE A 311 -7.42 1.89 10.67
C ILE A 311 -5.95 1.55 10.91
N ALA A 312 -5.14 1.32 9.87
CA ALA A 312 -3.71 1.04 9.99
C ALA A 312 -2.95 2.11 10.78
N PHE A 313 -3.29 3.38 10.56
CA PHE A 313 -2.72 4.48 11.34
C PHE A 313 -3.13 4.45 12.82
N ASN A 314 -4.39 4.17 13.12
CA ASN A 314 -4.84 3.95 14.50
C ASN A 314 -4.18 2.72 15.15
N LYS A 315 -3.71 1.78 14.33
CA LYS A 315 -2.96 0.58 14.71
C LYS A 315 -1.43 0.84 14.80
N GLY A 316 -1.01 2.10 14.69
CA GLY A 316 0.35 2.58 14.96
C GLY A 316 1.30 2.55 13.78
N ILE A 317 0.78 2.30 12.58
CA ILE A 317 1.57 2.30 11.34
C ILE A 317 1.62 3.74 10.80
N PHE A 318 2.78 4.18 10.33
CA PHE A 318 2.89 5.42 9.58
C PHE A 318 2.75 5.14 8.08
N ILE A 319 1.98 5.94 7.36
CA ILE A 319 1.68 5.69 5.95
C ILE A 319 2.10 6.91 5.15
N VAL A 320 2.93 6.68 4.14
CA VAL A 320 3.34 7.66 3.14
C VAL A 320 2.78 7.22 1.80
N CYS A 321 2.05 8.12 1.14
CA CYS A 321 1.39 7.83 -0.12
C CYS A 321 1.67 8.92 -1.15
N CYS A 322 1.82 8.53 -2.42
CA CYS A 322 1.94 9.49 -3.51
C CYS A 322 0.63 10.28 -3.68
N ALA A 323 0.71 11.48 -4.26
CA ALA A 323 -0.49 12.30 -4.46
C ALA A 323 -1.37 11.85 -5.63
N GLY A 324 -0.82 11.13 -6.61
CA GLY A 324 -1.42 10.88 -7.92
C GLY A 324 -0.73 11.69 -9.03
N ASN A 325 -0.96 11.32 -10.30
CA ASN A 325 -0.31 11.90 -11.47
C ASN A 325 -1.31 12.52 -12.48
N GLU A 326 -2.51 12.86 -12.03
CA GLU A 326 -3.64 13.29 -12.86
C GLU A 326 -3.83 14.81 -12.90
N GLN A 327 -3.06 15.58 -12.11
CA GLN A 327 -3.17 17.05 -12.00
C GLN A 327 -4.58 17.54 -11.60
N GLN A 328 -5.32 16.76 -10.81
CA GLN A 328 -6.71 17.10 -10.46
C GLN A 328 -6.96 17.19 -8.96
N TRP A 329 -7.16 16.04 -8.32
CA TRP A 329 -7.37 15.86 -6.89
C TRP A 329 -6.60 14.62 -6.49
N VAL A 330 -6.21 14.51 -5.22
CA VAL A 330 -5.48 13.34 -4.74
C VAL A 330 -6.41 12.13 -4.69
N GLY A 331 -5.92 10.95 -5.07
CA GLY A 331 -6.70 9.72 -4.96
C GLY A 331 -6.74 9.12 -3.55
N THR A 332 -7.47 8.02 -3.38
CA THR A 332 -7.43 7.21 -2.16
C THR A 332 -6.21 6.27 -2.19
N PRO A 333 -5.47 6.06 -1.09
CA PRO A 333 -5.73 6.55 0.28
C PRO A 333 -5.11 7.92 0.59
N ALA A 334 -4.56 8.62 -0.40
CA ALA A 334 -3.90 9.92 -0.21
C ALA A 334 -4.85 11.05 0.25
N ASP A 335 -6.16 10.88 0.14
CA ASP A 335 -7.16 11.80 0.70
C ASP A 335 -7.32 11.66 2.23
N SER A 336 -6.80 10.59 2.86
CA SER A 336 -6.88 10.37 4.32
C SER A 336 -6.22 11.49 5.15
N PRO A 337 -6.79 11.85 6.33
CA PRO A 337 -6.16 12.82 7.24
C PRO A 337 -4.89 12.28 7.91
N ASP A 338 -4.81 10.96 8.02
CA ASP A 338 -3.82 10.19 8.76
C ASP A 338 -2.65 9.71 7.86
N VAL A 339 -2.78 9.85 6.54
CA VAL A 339 -1.72 9.55 5.56
C VAL A 339 -0.90 10.81 5.28
N LEU A 340 0.43 10.66 5.24
CA LEU A 340 1.33 11.69 4.71
C LEU A 340 1.31 11.61 3.18
N THR A 341 0.62 12.55 2.54
CA THR A 341 0.51 12.60 1.08
C THR A 341 1.64 13.43 0.51
N VAL A 342 2.36 12.89 -0.48
CA VAL A 342 3.57 13.51 -1.03
C VAL A 342 3.39 13.82 -2.51
N GLY A 343 3.45 15.12 -2.84
CA GLY A 343 3.50 15.62 -4.21
C GLY A 343 4.91 15.68 -4.77
N ALA A 344 5.03 15.95 -6.06
CA ALA A 344 6.31 15.91 -6.77
C ALA A 344 6.82 17.32 -7.13
N VAL A 345 8.10 17.56 -6.85
CA VAL A 345 8.88 18.70 -7.37
C VAL A 345 10.14 18.21 -8.09
N ASN A 346 10.79 19.08 -8.85
CA ASN A 346 12.17 18.87 -9.28
C ASN A 346 13.18 19.19 -8.15
N TYR A 347 14.47 18.98 -8.42
CA TYR A 347 15.55 19.26 -7.46
C TYR A 347 15.70 20.76 -7.11
N THR A 348 15.09 21.68 -7.85
CA THR A 348 15.04 23.12 -7.51
C THR A 348 13.77 23.51 -6.75
N GLY A 349 12.88 22.56 -6.45
CA GLY A 349 11.65 22.79 -5.71
C GLY A 349 10.48 23.32 -6.54
N ILE A 350 10.55 23.24 -7.87
CA ILE A 350 9.44 23.58 -8.78
C ILE A 350 8.52 22.37 -8.92
N ILE A 351 7.21 22.57 -8.77
CA ILE A 351 6.21 21.49 -8.90
C ILE A 351 6.28 20.81 -10.26
N VAL A 352 6.15 19.48 -10.26
CA VAL A 352 5.97 18.69 -11.47
C VAL A 352 4.54 18.88 -11.98
N PRO A 353 4.33 19.18 -13.28
CA PRO A 353 2.99 19.44 -13.83
C PRO A 353 1.99 18.32 -13.58
N ILE A 354 2.41 17.05 -13.59
CA ILE A 354 1.51 15.91 -13.39
C ILE A 354 1.08 15.70 -11.93
N SER A 355 1.75 16.33 -10.94
CA SER A 355 1.44 16.08 -9.53
C SER A 355 -0.01 16.43 -9.23
N SER A 356 -0.80 15.47 -8.73
CA SER A 356 -2.14 15.72 -8.22
C SER A 356 -2.07 16.54 -6.92
N PHE A 357 -3.10 17.38 -6.71
CA PHE A 357 -3.19 18.30 -5.58
C PHE A 357 -4.66 18.69 -5.38
N GLY A 358 -5.09 19.07 -4.19
CA GLY A 358 -6.42 19.65 -4.02
C GLY A 358 -6.75 20.00 -2.58
N ILE A 359 -7.89 20.66 -2.40
CA ILE A 359 -8.56 20.69 -1.11
C ILE A 359 -9.52 19.50 -1.10
N THR A 360 -9.35 18.59 -0.15
CA THR A 360 -10.31 17.49 0.10
C THR A 360 -11.68 18.04 0.46
N VAL A 361 -12.73 17.22 0.32
CA VAL A 361 -14.13 17.66 0.56
C VAL A 361 -14.34 18.23 1.96
N ASP A 362 -13.60 17.73 2.95
CA ASP A 362 -13.63 18.19 4.34
C ASP A 362 -12.63 19.33 4.63
N GLY A 363 -12.05 19.94 3.60
CA GLY A 363 -11.31 21.21 3.69
C GLY A 363 -9.80 21.08 3.95
N ARG A 364 -9.23 19.87 3.96
CA ARG A 364 -7.79 19.68 4.18
C ARG A 364 -7.00 19.88 2.89
N VAL A 365 -5.87 20.57 3.00
CA VAL A 365 -4.90 20.75 1.92
C VAL A 365 -4.16 19.43 1.66
N LYS A 366 -4.13 19.00 0.39
CA LYS A 366 -3.34 17.87 -0.11
C LYS A 366 -2.60 18.26 -1.40
N PRO A 367 -1.39 17.76 -1.70
CA PRO A 367 -0.57 16.91 -0.83
C PRO A 367 -0.20 17.62 0.48
N ASP A 368 0.25 16.86 1.47
CA ASP A 368 0.76 17.43 2.70
C ASP A 368 2.07 18.15 2.44
N ILE A 369 3.02 17.47 1.82
CA ILE A 369 4.34 18.01 1.50
C ILE A 369 4.74 17.59 0.10
N VAL A 370 5.87 18.11 -0.37
CA VAL A 370 6.47 17.72 -1.64
C VAL A 370 7.87 17.16 -1.44
N ALA A 371 8.28 16.27 -2.34
CA ALA A 371 9.65 15.76 -2.45
C ALA A 371 10.05 15.63 -3.92
N VAL A 372 11.30 15.27 -4.20
CA VAL A 372 11.78 15.07 -5.58
C VAL A 372 10.92 14.00 -6.27
N GLY A 373 10.42 14.31 -7.46
CA GLY A 373 9.60 13.41 -8.27
C GLY A 373 9.77 13.65 -9.77
N ILE A 374 10.73 14.48 -10.18
CA ILE A 374 11.26 14.54 -11.55
C ILE A 374 12.78 14.62 -11.46
N GLY A 375 13.47 13.85 -12.29
CA GLY A 375 14.90 13.60 -12.09
C GLY A 375 15.15 12.81 -10.79
N ALA A 376 14.16 12.05 -10.32
CA ALA A 376 14.32 11.19 -9.16
C ALA A 376 15.24 10.04 -9.58
N GLY A 377 16.39 9.93 -8.92
CA GLY A 377 17.29 8.81 -9.16
C GLY A 377 16.62 7.51 -8.72
N VAL A 378 16.73 6.46 -9.53
CA VAL A 378 16.25 5.10 -9.25
C VAL A 378 17.24 4.06 -9.78
N ILE A 379 17.06 2.81 -9.38
CA ILE A 379 17.71 1.65 -9.99
C ILE A 379 16.68 0.81 -10.75
N ASN A 380 16.96 0.51 -12.01
CA ASN A 380 16.11 -0.33 -12.85
C ASN A 380 16.33 -1.84 -12.58
N PRO A 381 15.50 -2.74 -13.13
CA PRO A 381 15.61 -4.18 -12.92
C PRO A 381 16.95 -4.81 -13.33
N MET A 382 17.73 -4.14 -14.19
CA MET A 382 19.07 -4.59 -14.60
C MET A 382 20.18 -4.12 -13.65
N GLY A 383 19.84 -3.37 -12.60
CA GLY A 383 20.80 -2.84 -11.62
C GLY A 383 21.49 -1.56 -12.07
N VAL A 384 20.96 -0.87 -13.08
CA VAL A 384 21.52 0.37 -13.63
C VAL A 384 20.76 1.56 -13.08
N SER A 385 21.48 2.63 -12.72
CA SER A 385 20.88 3.89 -12.29
C SER A 385 20.27 4.65 -13.47
N GLU A 386 19.07 5.17 -13.26
CA GLU A 386 18.37 6.03 -14.21
C GLU A 386 17.54 7.07 -13.45
N GLU A 387 16.95 8.01 -14.18
CA GLU A 387 16.03 9.00 -13.63
C GLU A 387 14.59 8.70 -14.04
N ARG A 388 13.66 8.93 -13.11
CA ARG A 388 12.23 8.78 -13.36
C ARG A 388 11.44 10.01 -12.94
N MET A 389 10.17 10.04 -13.33
CA MET A 389 9.23 11.12 -13.04
C MET A 389 7.89 10.56 -12.57
N GLY A 390 7.37 11.09 -11.46
CA GLY A 390 6.09 10.70 -10.86
C GLY A 390 6.08 10.98 -9.36
N THR A 391 4.89 11.25 -8.81
CA THR A 391 4.69 11.33 -7.35
C THR A 391 5.00 9.99 -6.65
N SER A 392 4.93 8.89 -7.40
CA SER A 392 5.35 7.53 -7.04
C SER A 392 6.80 7.43 -6.56
N TYR A 393 7.68 8.37 -6.94
CA TYR A 393 9.07 8.43 -6.45
C TYR A 393 9.25 9.43 -5.30
N SER A 394 8.42 10.48 -5.24
CA SER A 394 8.42 11.42 -4.12
C SER A 394 7.99 10.76 -2.80
N SER A 395 6.98 9.88 -2.86
CA SER A 395 6.51 9.10 -1.72
C SER A 395 7.61 8.26 -1.06
N PRO A 396 8.32 7.35 -1.76
CA PRO A 396 9.34 6.50 -1.15
C PRO A 396 10.56 7.31 -0.69
N ILE A 397 10.94 8.37 -1.41
CA ILE A 397 12.02 9.26 -0.98
C ILE A 397 11.70 9.81 0.42
N MET A 398 10.52 10.39 0.60
CA MET A 398 10.10 10.91 1.91
C MET A 398 9.86 9.80 2.94
N CYS A 399 9.35 8.63 2.52
CA CYS A 399 9.14 7.49 3.39
C CYS A 399 10.44 7.00 4.04
N GLY A 400 11.53 6.88 3.28
CA GLY A 400 12.82 6.49 3.85
C GLY A 400 13.38 7.57 4.79
N LEU A 401 13.24 8.86 4.47
CA LEU A 401 13.65 9.93 5.39
C LEU A 401 12.82 9.92 6.69
N ALA A 402 11.52 9.63 6.61
CA ALA A 402 10.66 9.44 7.76
C ALA A 402 11.09 8.23 8.61
N ALA A 403 11.53 7.14 7.98
CA ALA A 403 12.09 5.98 8.67
C ALA A 403 13.37 6.34 9.45
N CYS A 404 14.28 7.09 8.83
CA CYS A 404 15.49 7.59 9.48
C CYS A 404 15.18 8.52 10.65
N LEU A 405 14.19 9.41 10.50
CA LEU A 405 13.74 10.28 11.59
C LEU A 405 13.11 9.48 12.74
N TRP A 406 12.30 8.46 12.43
CA TRP A 406 11.67 7.64 13.46
C TRP A 406 12.66 6.73 14.18
N GLN A 407 13.70 6.26 13.48
CA GLN A 407 14.86 5.60 14.09
C GLN A 407 15.55 6.52 15.10
N ALA A 408 15.76 7.79 14.76
CA ALA A 408 16.43 8.76 15.61
C ALA A 408 15.62 9.09 16.88
N TYR A 409 14.31 9.12 16.78
CA TYR A 409 13.39 9.50 17.86
C TYR A 409 12.32 8.42 18.09
N PRO A 410 12.69 7.27 18.67
CA PRO A 410 11.78 6.12 18.80
C PRO A 410 10.61 6.34 19.76
N LYS A 411 10.63 7.41 20.58
CA LYS A 411 9.52 7.83 21.45
C LYS A 411 8.38 8.53 20.69
N LEU A 412 8.58 8.90 19.43
CA LEU A 412 7.53 9.47 18.60
C LEU A 412 6.45 8.42 18.30
N THR A 413 5.20 8.86 18.31
CA THR A 413 4.10 8.14 17.66
C THR A 413 4.08 8.47 16.17
N ASN A 414 3.33 7.69 15.39
CA ASN A 414 3.06 8.01 13.98
C ASN A 414 2.35 9.38 13.82
N ARG A 415 1.52 9.78 14.80
CA ARG A 415 0.91 11.12 14.86
C ARG A 415 1.94 12.22 15.05
N ASP A 416 2.88 12.02 15.97
CA ASP A 416 3.97 12.99 16.18
C ASP A 416 4.83 13.10 14.92
N LEU A 417 5.14 11.97 14.27
CA LEU A 417 5.92 11.92 13.04
C LEU A 417 5.22 12.69 11.90
N LEU A 418 3.91 12.47 11.69
CA LEU A 418 3.10 13.21 10.72
C LEU A 418 3.14 14.72 10.97
N ALA A 419 2.94 15.13 12.22
CA ALA A 419 2.93 16.54 12.61
C ALA A 419 4.31 17.18 12.43
N VAL A 420 5.39 16.49 12.83
CA VAL A 420 6.77 16.98 12.70
C VAL A 420 7.15 17.18 11.23
N LEU A 421 6.82 16.24 10.35
CA LEU A 421 7.14 16.33 8.92
C LEU A 421 6.36 17.46 8.23
N ARG A 422 5.08 17.66 8.57
CA ARG A 422 4.33 18.83 8.09
C ARG A 422 4.93 20.13 8.62
N LYS A 423 5.24 20.20 9.92
CA LYS A 423 5.75 21.40 10.60
C LYS A 423 7.16 21.81 10.16
N SER A 424 7.96 20.85 9.73
CA SER A 424 9.31 21.14 9.22
C SER A 424 9.31 21.75 7.82
N ALA A 425 8.17 21.77 7.13
CA ALA A 425 8.07 22.20 5.75
C ALA A 425 8.04 23.73 5.59
N ASN A 426 8.64 24.22 4.51
CA ASN A 426 8.91 25.65 4.29
C ASN A 426 7.67 26.53 4.05
N LYS A 427 6.49 25.95 3.86
CA LYS A 427 5.20 26.65 3.72
C LYS A 427 4.20 26.25 4.81
N TYR A 428 4.65 25.68 5.94
CA TYR A 428 3.76 25.18 6.99
C TYR A 428 2.72 26.20 7.47
N ASN A 429 3.14 27.44 7.75
CA ASN A 429 2.25 28.48 8.26
C ASN A 429 1.30 29.06 7.18
N ASN A 430 1.63 28.91 5.90
CA ASN A 430 0.86 29.41 4.77
C ASN A 430 0.92 28.39 3.62
N PRO A 431 0.15 27.29 3.69
CA PRO A 431 0.17 26.26 2.66
C PRO A 431 -0.21 26.85 1.30
N VAL A 432 0.47 26.40 0.23
CA VAL A 432 0.24 26.91 -1.13
C VAL A 432 0.01 25.75 -2.06
N MET A 433 -1.08 25.78 -2.81
CA MET A 433 -1.31 24.82 -3.90
C MET A 433 -0.38 25.10 -5.08
N PRO A 434 0.22 24.09 -5.73
CA PRO A 434 0.08 22.64 -5.49
C PRO A 434 1.10 22.02 -4.51
N TYR A 435 1.80 22.83 -3.72
CA TYR A 435 2.91 22.42 -2.84
C TYR A 435 2.49 21.92 -1.45
N GLY A 436 1.25 22.13 -1.03
CA GLY A 436 0.83 21.86 0.35
C GLY A 436 1.61 22.70 1.36
N TYR A 437 2.10 22.06 2.43
CA TYR A 437 3.01 22.64 3.41
C TYR A 437 4.44 22.81 2.87
N GLY A 438 4.74 22.37 1.64
CA GLY A 438 6.00 22.62 0.93
C GLY A 438 7.07 21.55 1.14
N LEU A 439 8.34 21.95 0.97
CA LEU A 439 9.49 21.07 1.13
C LEU A 439 9.81 20.89 2.61
N ALA A 440 9.72 19.66 3.11
CA ALA A 440 10.15 19.29 4.45
C ALA A 440 11.68 19.37 4.58
N ASP A 441 12.16 19.87 5.72
CA ASP A 441 13.59 19.94 6.06
C ASP A 441 13.89 18.98 7.22
N MET A 442 14.73 17.97 6.99
CA MET A 442 15.00 16.96 8.00
C MET A 442 15.79 17.48 9.21
N GLN A 443 16.58 18.55 9.08
CA GLN A 443 17.21 19.16 10.25
C GLN A 443 16.16 19.83 11.14
N LYS A 444 15.23 20.61 10.56
CA LYS A 444 14.11 21.19 11.32
C LYS A 444 13.22 20.11 11.93
N ALA A 445 12.99 19.03 11.18
CA ALA A 445 12.21 17.90 11.66
C ALA A 445 12.86 17.25 12.89
N MET A 446 14.18 17.06 12.89
CA MET A 446 14.92 16.58 14.06
C MET A 446 14.78 17.51 15.27
N ASP A 447 14.83 18.83 15.08
CA ASP A 447 14.74 19.79 16.18
C ASP A 447 13.33 19.74 16.85
N PHE A 448 12.27 19.64 16.04
CA PHE A 448 10.91 19.44 16.55
C PHE A 448 10.72 18.07 17.21
N ALA A 449 11.24 17.00 16.58
CA ALA A 449 11.18 15.64 17.11
C ALA A 449 11.88 15.51 18.46
N LYS A 450 13.04 16.15 18.62
CA LYS A 450 13.78 16.21 19.89
C LYS A 450 12.94 16.87 20.98
N THR A 451 12.34 18.01 20.69
CA THR A 451 11.49 18.74 21.65
C THR A 451 10.33 17.86 22.15
N ILE A 452 9.67 17.12 21.26
CA ILE A 452 8.58 16.19 21.64
C ILE A 452 9.13 15.00 22.44
N SER A 453 10.28 14.47 22.05
CA SER A 453 10.89 13.31 22.70
C SER A 453 11.41 13.60 24.11
N ASP A 454 11.90 14.82 24.34
CA ASP A 454 12.39 15.29 25.65
C ASP A 454 11.22 15.54 26.63
N ALA A 455 10.01 15.82 26.11
CA ALA A 455 8.80 16.02 26.90
C ALA A 455 8.08 14.72 27.32
N LYS A 456 8.50 13.56 26.80
CA LYS A 456 7.96 12.23 27.11
C LYS A 456 8.96 11.41 27.93
#